data_AF-A0A3B4ETK3-F1
#
_entry.id   AF-A0A3B4ETK3-F1
#
_cell.length_a   1.000
_cell.length_b   1.000
_cell.length_c   1.000
_cell.angle_alpha   90.00
_cell.angle_beta   90.00
_cell.angle_gamma   90.00
#
_symmetry.space_group_name_H-M   'P 1'
#
loop_
_entity.id
_entity.type
_entity.pdbx_description
1 polymer ?
#
loop_
_entity_poly.entity_id
_entity_poly.type
_entity_poly.pdbx_seq_one_letter_code
_entity_poly.pdbx_strand_id
1 'polypeptide(L)'
;MASNDTSAAVSSPAEASPAKSAVTSASTLEGTVEKSPEALHITSASDSLTCTETSIVNMPESTPWSSALPATTFGNTDMEKDFPAVLTFKGVSVVLENNNVWKQFYKCGTEMILTKQGRRMFPYCRYRLTGLDPNQQYSLVLSIVPSGQYRYRWSASRWEVTGRAEHQNQGLIRAFSHHYSPCRGSDWMNSLVSFYKLKLTNNSQDQDGHIILHSMHRYIPRLHIIPVPDGGAGNIPQKFWSILA
;
A
#
# COMPACT_ATOMS: atom_id res chain seq x y z
N MET A 1 22.40 -63.12 -20.95
CA MET A 1 22.06 -61.98 -21.82
C MET A 1 22.68 -60.72 -21.22
N ALA A 2 22.79 -59.64 -22.00
CA ALA A 2 23.77 -58.58 -21.75
C ALA A 2 23.36 -57.51 -20.71
N SER A 3 24.37 -56.82 -20.20
CA SER A 3 24.29 -55.63 -19.34
C SER A 3 23.77 -54.39 -20.08
N ASN A 4 23.36 -53.36 -19.33
CA ASN A 4 24.12 -52.10 -19.31
C ASN A 4 23.60 -51.13 -18.24
N ASP A 5 24.53 -50.48 -17.54
CA ASP A 5 24.33 -49.17 -16.94
C ASP A 5 24.41 -48.08 -18.02
N THR A 6 23.69 -46.97 -17.84
CA THR A 6 23.96 -45.73 -18.57
C THR A 6 23.74 -44.51 -17.67
N SER A 7 24.85 -43.91 -17.24
CA SER A 7 24.86 -42.57 -16.66
C SER A 7 24.92 -41.52 -17.77
N ALA A 8 24.16 -40.44 -17.65
CA ALA A 8 24.24 -39.28 -18.54
C ALA A 8 23.89 -38.00 -17.77
N ALA A 9 24.88 -37.12 -17.59
CA ALA A 9 24.65 -35.76 -17.12
C ALA A 9 24.32 -34.84 -18.31
N VAL A 10 23.49 -33.81 -18.10
CA VAL A 10 23.30 -32.69 -19.04
C VAL A 10 23.40 -31.38 -18.27
N SER A 11 24.20 -30.46 -18.79
CA SER A 11 24.68 -29.26 -18.10
C SER A 11 23.71 -28.07 -18.16
N SER A 12 23.86 -27.15 -17.21
CA SER A 12 23.37 -25.77 -17.35
C SER A 12 24.24 -24.94 -18.28
N PRO A 13 23.66 -23.92 -18.92
CA PRO A 13 24.27 -22.60 -19.08
C PRO A 13 23.48 -21.58 -18.22
N ALA A 14 24.11 -20.68 -17.46
CA ALA A 14 25.05 -19.61 -17.87
C ALA A 14 24.35 -18.64 -18.85
N GLU A 15 23.72 -17.58 -18.36
CA GLU A 15 24.31 -16.30 -17.95
C GLU A 15 24.53 -15.36 -19.15
N ALA A 16 23.93 -14.15 -19.10
CA ALA A 16 24.06 -13.14 -20.14
C ALA A 16 24.00 -11.71 -19.57
N SER A 17 25.04 -10.93 -19.84
CA SER A 17 25.16 -9.49 -19.53
C SER A 17 26.43 -8.93 -20.20
N PRO A 18 26.60 -7.59 -20.33
CA PRO A 18 25.62 -6.51 -20.21
C PRO A 18 25.54 -5.66 -21.51
N ALA A 19 24.96 -4.47 -21.44
CA ALA A 19 24.78 -3.56 -22.58
C ALA A 19 26.08 -2.85 -23.05
N LYS A 20 26.04 -2.27 -24.27
CA LYS A 20 27.00 -1.25 -24.71
C LYS A 20 26.33 -0.18 -25.59
N SER A 21 26.90 1.03 -25.60
CA SER A 21 26.27 2.27 -26.07
C SER A 21 26.36 2.52 -27.58
N ALA A 22 25.49 3.40 -28.08
CA ALA A 22 25.67 4.12 -29.33
C ALA A 22 25.73 5.64 -29.07
N VAL A 23 26.49 6.36 -29.89
CA VAL A 23 26.74 7.82 -29.86
C VAL A 23 26.62 8.34 -31.31
N THR A 24 26.73 9.66 -31.54
CA THR A 24 26.57 10.39 -32.82
C THR A 24 25.08 10.54 -33.24
N SER A 25 24.61 11.66 -33.80
CA SER A 25 25.32 12.80 -34.41
C SER A 25 24.68 14.16 -34.07
N ALA A 26 25.40 15.26 -34.33
CA ALA A 26 24.92 16.64 -34.22
C ALA A 26 24.97 17.36 -35.58
N SER A 27 24.05 18.31 -35.82
CA SER A 27 23.97 19.19 -37.00
C SER A 27 22.83 20.23 -36.81
N THR A 28 22.81 21.48 -37.31
CA THR A 28 23.82 22.46 -37.78
C THR A 28 23.11 23.83 -37.99
N LEU A 29 23.56 24.91 -37.31
CA LEU A 29 23.33 26.36 -37.61
C LEU A 29 21.84 26.85 -37.75
N GLU A 30 21.49 28.15 -37.79
CA GLU A 30 22.26 29.42 -37.76
C GLU A 30 21.53 30.54 -36.93
N GLY A 31 22.11 31.74 -36.82
CA GLY A 31 21.72 32.81 -35.88
C GLY A 31 20.47 33.67 -36.23
N THR A 32 20.12 34.66 -35.42
CA THR A 32 20.75 36.01 -35.46
C THR A 32 20.64 36.78 -34.11
N VAL A 33 21.43 37.84 -33.96
CA VAL A 33 21.70 38.66 -32.75
C VAL A 33 20.70 39.81 -32.53
N GLU A 34 20.38 40.12 -31.26
CA GLU A 34 20.27 41.48 -30.70
C GLU A 34 20.43 41.46 -29.15
N LYS A 35 20.47 42.64 -28.50
CA LYS A 35 21.67 43.11 -27.77
C LYS A 35 21.35 43.84 -26.44
N SER A 36 22.25 43.75 -25.46
CA SER A 36 22.26 44.47 -24.14
C SER A 36 22.73 45.94 -24.26
N PRO A 37 22.81 46.80 -23.21
CA PRO A 37 22.75 46.59 -21.74
C PRO A 37 21.57 47.41 -21.10
N GLU A 38 21.47 47.94 -19.85
CA GLU A 38 22.35 48.27 -18.69
C GLU A 38 21.66 47.97 -17.32
N ALA A 39 22.20 48.43 -16.18
CA ALA A 39 21.79 48.04 -14.82
C ALA A 39 22.15 49.08 -13.70
N LEU A 40 21.95 48.70 -12.42
CA LEU A 40 22.27 49.41 -11.15
C LEU A 40 21.24 50.52 -10.74
N HIS A 41 21.08 50.95 -9.48
CA HIS A 41 21.90 50.95 -8.24
C HIS A 41 21.08 50.58 -6.96
N ILE A 42 21.63 49.89 -5.94
CA ILE A 42 22.20 50.39 -4.63
C ILE A 42 21.22 51.30 -3.83
N THR A 43 20.85 51.04 -2.56
CA THR A 43 21.57 51.25 -1.26
C THR A 43 20.69 50.63 -0.14
N SER A 44 21.08 49.78 0.83
CA SER A 44 22.04 49.87 1.96
C SER A 44 21.74 50.91 3.06
N ALA A 45 21.09 50.49 4.16
CA ALA A 45 21.33 51.04 5.51
C ALA A 45 20.82 50.07 6.59
N SER A 46 21.58 49.94 7.68
CA SER A 46 21.09 49.40 8.96
C SER A 46 21.02 50.54 9.96
N ASP A 47 20.08 50.48 10.90
CA ASP A 47 20.10 51.36 12.07
C ASP A 47 19.79 50.56 13.34
N SER A 48 20.44 50.95 14.45
CA SER A 48 20.37 50.24 15.73
C SER A 48 19.82 51.16 16.82
N LEU A 49 18.76 50.74 17.52
CA LEU A 49 18.29 51.44 18.72
C LEU A 49 18.12 50.46 19.88
N THR A 50 18.97 50.64 20.89
CA THR A 50 18.85 50.05 22.21
C THR A 50 17.93 50.90 23.09
N CYS A 51 16.97 50.28 23.77
CA CYS A 51 16.35 50.83 24.98
C CYS A 51 16.25 49.73 26.06
N THR A 52 16.53 50.10 27.30
CA THR A 52 16.55 49.25 28.49
C THR A 52 15.21 49.26 29.22
N GLU A 53 14.97 48.21 30.04
CA GLU A 53 14.27 48.19 31.35
C GLU A 53 12.95 49.00 31.58
N THR A 54 12.01 48.56 32.43
CA THR A 54 11.70 47.28 33.09
C THR A 54 10.28 47.42 33.64
N SER A 55 9.42 46.40 33.53
CA SER A 55 8.23 46.29 34.40
C SER A 55 7.71 44.87 34.46
N ILE A 56 7.26 44.46 35.65
CA ILE A 56 6.79 43.10 35.95
C ILE A 56 5.27 43.11 36.08
N VAL A 57 4.59 42.28 35.28
CA VAL A 57 3.22 41.84 35.55
C VAL A 57 3.14 40.33 35.30
N ASN A 58 2.85 39.56 36.34
CA ASN A 58 2.69 38.11 36.23
C ASN A 58 1.46 37.77 35.38
N MET A 59 1.67 36.94 34.36
CA MET A 59 0.62 36.08 33.81
C MET A 59 0.90 34.63 34.23
N PRO A 60 -0.11 33.82 34.60
CA PRO A 60 0.10 32.44 34.99
C PRO A 60 0.66 31.64 33.81
N GLU A 61 1.75 30.92 34.06
CA GLU A 61 2.49 30.14 33.09
C GLU A 61 1.60 29.09 32.42
N SER A 62 1.24 29.30 31.15
CA SER A 62 0.46 28.33 30.39
C SER A 62 1.31 27.10 30.12
N THR A 63 1.08 26.03 30.89
CA THR A 63 1.78 24.74 30.81
C THR A 63 2.03 24.37 29.34
N PRO A 64 3.28 24.09 28.93
CA PRO A 64 3.54 23.60 27.59
C PRO A 64 2.69 22.35 27.34
N TRP A 65 1.73 22.44 26.42
CA TRP A 65 0.93 21.29 26.02
C TRP A 65 1.90 20.27 25.43
N SER A 66 2.26 19.28 26.23
CA SER A 66 3.18 18.22 25.82
C SER A 66 2.42 17.33 24.84
N SER A 67 2.49 17.71 23.56
CA SER A 67 2.02 16.96 22.42
C SER A 67 2.94 15.75 22.18
N ALA A 68 3.01 14.89 23.20
CA ALA A 68 3.55 13.55 23.13
C ALA A 68 2.69 12.75 22.13
N LEU A 69 3.02 12.90 20.85
CA LEU A 69 2.52 12.04 19.78
C LEU A 69 2.73 10.59 20.24
N PRO A 70 1.68 9.75 20.25
CA PRO A 70 1.76 8.47 20.92
C PRO A 70 2.88 7.64 20.30
N ALA A 71 3.87 7.30 21.14
CA ALA A 71 4.96 6.39 20.82
C ALA A 71 4.36 5.00 20.55
N THR A 72 3.82 4.84 19.35
CA THR A 72 3.00 3.71 18.96
C THR A 72 3.95 2.56 18.70
N THR A 73 4.18 1.69 19.68
CA THR A 73 5.03 0.51 19.49
C THR A 73 4.45 -0.37 18.37
N PHE A 74 5.12 -0.39 17.21
CA PHE A 74 4.72 -1.23 16.08
C PHE A 74 5.05 -2.68 16.39
N GLY A 75 4.04 -3.40 16.90
CA GLY A 75 4.16 -4.82 17.24
C GLY A 75 4.94 -5.06 18.52
N ASN A 76 4.25 -5.14 19.67
CA ASN A 76 4.76 -5.96 20.77
C ASN A 76 3.65 -6.48 21.70
N THR A 77 4.00 -7.55 22.43
CA THR A 77 3.28 -8.21 23.55
C THR A 77 2.12 -7.39 24.15
N ASP A 78 0.86 -7.84 24.11
CA ASP A 78 0.41 -9.15 24.60
C ASP A 78 -0.93 -9.57 23.94
N MET A 79 -0.89 -10.35 22.84
CA MET A 79 -2.08 -10.65 22.03
C MET A 79 -2.08 -12.05 21.37
N GLU A 80 -2.64 -13.03 22.08
CA GLU A 80 -3.27 -14.22 21.47
C GLU A 80 -4.71 -13.95 20.98
N LYS A 81 -5.37 -12.90 21.51
CA LYS A 81 -6.85 -12.74 21.45
C LYS A 81 -7.42 -12.07 20.19
N ASP A 82 -6.79 -11.05 19.64
CA ASP A 82 -7.54 -10.00 18.90
C ASP A 82 -7.73 -10.24 17.39
N PHE A 83 -7.22 -11.34 16.84
CA PHE A 83 -7.48 -11.74 15.44
C PHE A 83 -7.95 -13.20 15.39
N PRO A 84 -9.28 -13.46 15.37
CA PRO A 84 -9.80 -14.81 15.24
C PRO A 84 -9.43 -15.36 13.85
N ALA A 85 -8.99 -16.61 13.79
CA ALA A 85 -8.56 -17.23 12.53
C ALA A 85 -9.70 -17.40 11.51
N VAL A 86 -10.95 -17.33 11.99
CA VAL A 86 -12.18 -17.38 11.21
C VAL A 86 -13.00 -16.13 11.51
N LEU A 87 -13.45 -15.44 10.47
CA LEU A 87 -14.34 -14.28 10.56
C LEU A 87 -15.69 -14.64 9.92
N THR A 88 -16.74 -14.72 10.76
CA THR A 88 -18.09 -15.11 10.36
C THR A 88 -19.02 -13.90 10.36
N PHE A 89 -19.72 -13.68 9.24
CA PHE A 89 -20.71 -12.63 9.08
C PHE A 89 -21.92 -13.16 8.30
N LYS A 90 -23.10 -13.17 8.93
CA LYS A 90 -24.37 -13.67 8.35
C LYS A 90 -24.26 -15.09 7.75
N GLY A 91 -23.61 -16.01 8.48
CA GLY A 91 -23.41 -17.40 8.05
C GLY A 91 -22.20 -17.62 7.14
N VAL A 92 -21.84 -16.63 6.30
CA VAL A 92 -20.60 -16.67 5.53
C VAL A 92 -19.40 -16.60 6.48
N SER A 93 -18.46 -17.53 6.35
CA SER A 93 -17.24 -17.56 7.16
C SER A 93 -15.98 -17.56 6.30
N VAL A 94 -14.99 -16.78 6.73
CA VAL A 94 -13.74 -16.53 6.00
C VAL A 94 -12.55 -16.89 6.88
N VAL A 95 -11.67 -17.75 6.37
CA VAL A 95 -10.43 -18.17 7.06
C VAL A 95 -9.22 -17.58 6.32
N LEU A 96 -8.34 -16.88 7.04
CA LEU A 96 -7.08 -16.38 6.47
C LEU A 96 -6.04 -17.52 6.44
N GLU A 97 -5.65 -17.96 5.24
CA GLU A 97 -4.59 -18.97 5.10
C GLU A 97 -3.23 -18.42 5.52
N ASN A 98 -2.36 -19.31 6.01
CA ASN A 98 -1.03 -18.97 6.52
C ASN A 98 -1.07 -17.89 7.63
N ASN A 99 -2.11 -17.90 8.47
CA ASN A 99 -2.27 -16.98 9.62
C ASN A 99 -1.03 -17.00 10.54
N ASN A 100 -0.32 -18.12 10.67
CA ASN A 100 0.97 -18.19 11.37
C ASN A 100 2.04 -17.24 10.77
N VAL A 101 2.17 -17.18 9.45
CA VAL A 101 3.08 -16.25 8.75
C VAL A 101 2.60 -14.81 8.91
N TRP A 102 1.29 -14.55 8.78
CA TRP A 102 0.73 -13.22 9.02
C TRP A 102 0.97 -12.74 10.46
N LYS A 103 0.81 -13.60 11.47
CA LYS A 103 1.14 -13.31 12.88
C LYS A 103 2.65 -13.04 13.07
N GLN A 104 3.53 -13.74 12.36
CA GLN A 104 4.98 -13.46 12.39
C GLN A 104 5.30 -12.07 11.81
N PHE A 105 4.79 -11.74 10.63
CA PHE A 105 4.98 -10.43 10.02
C PHE A 105 4.37 -9.30 10.88
N TYR A 106 3.18 -9.51 11.44
CA TYR A 106 2.52 -8.54 12.32
C TYR A 106 3.35 -8.23 13.57
N LYS A 107 3.94 -9.26 14.21
CA LYS A 107 4.82 -9.09 15.38
C LYS A 107 6.07 -8.25 15.08
N CYS A 108 6.58 -8.29 13.85
CA CYS A 108 7.72 -7.47 13.41
C CYS A 108 7.32 -6.10 12.84
N GLY A 109 6.03 -5.80 12.73
CA GLY A 109 5.51 -4.69 11.94
C GLY A 109 5.45 -5.02 10.45
N THR A 110 4.28 -5.42 9.94
CA THR A 110 4.12 -5.78 8.53
C THR A 110 4.33 -4.58 7.60
N GLU A 111 5.36 -4.63 6.76
CA GLU A 111 5.65 -3.63 5.73
C GLU A 111 5.39 -4.18 4.32
N MET A 112 5.01 -3.30 3.40
CA MET A 112 4.71 -3.63 2.00
C MET A 112 5.44 -2.69 1.04
N ILE A 113 6.19 -3.27 0.10
CA ILE A 113 6.99 -2.52 -0.87
C ILE A 113 6.09 -1.95 -1.97
N LEU A 114 6.20 -0.65 -2.23
CA LEU A 114 5.55 0.04 -3.35
C LEU A 114 6.57 0.34 -4.45
N THR A 115 6.22 0.13 -5.72
CA THR A 115 7.06 0.51 -6.88
C THR A 115 6.21 1.08 -8.02
N LYS A 116 6.80 1.91 -8.89
CA LYS A 116 6.08 2.54 -10.02
C LYS A 116 5.38 1.53 -10.95
N GLN A 117 5.98 0.36 -11.16
CA GLN A 117 5.45 -0.73 -12.01
C GLN A 117 4.49 -1.68 -11.26
N GLY A 118 4.19 -1.40 -9.99
CA GLY A 118 3.38 -2.24 -9.12
C GLY A 118 4.11 -3.50 -8.61
N ARG A 119 4.21 -3.65 -7.30
CA ARG A 119 4.83 -4.81 -6.63
C ARG A 119 3.77 -5.67 -5.94
N ARG A 120 3.85 -7.00 -6.09
CA ARG A 120 2.96 -7.94 -5.39
C ARG A 120 3.23 -7.95 -3.89
N MET A 121 2.17 -8.07 -3.09
CA MET A 121 2.24 -8.19 -1.63
C MET A 121 2.96 -9.48 -1.20
N PHE A 122 3.59 -9.44 -0.02
CA PHE A 122 4.02 -10.64 0.70
C PHE A 122 3.81 -10.46 2.21
N PRO A 123 3.11 -11.37 2.91
CA PRO A 123 2.43 -12.56 2.37
C PRO A 123 1.27 -12.21 1.41
N TYR A 124 0.76 -13.21 0.68
CA TYR A 124 -0.41 -13.05 -0.18
C TYR A 124 -1.71 -13.18 0.62
N CYS A 125 -2.66 -12.26 0.41
CA CYS A 125 -4.03 -12.41 0.93
C CYS A 125 -4.70 -13.62 0.27
N ARG A 126 -5.03 -14.63 1.08
CA ARG A 126 -5.50 -15.96 0.68
C ARG A 126 -6.58 -16.43 1.64
N TYR A 127 -7.70 -16.89 1.12
CA TYR A 127 -8.91 -17.10 1.91
C TYR A 127 -9.61 -18.42 1.57
N ARG A 128 -9.95 -19.21 2.58
CA ARG A 128 -11.01 -20.23 2.46
C ARG A 128 -12.34 -19.61 2.84
N LEU A 129 -13.37 -19.94 2.07
CA LEU A 129 -14.73 -19.43 2.25
C LEU A 129 -15.68 -20.60 2.54
N THR A 130 -16.66 -20.38 3.41
CA THR A 130 -17.77 -21.31 3.66
C THR A 130 -19.06 -20.52 3.90
N GLY A 131 -20.23 -21.15 3.76
CA GLY A 131 -21.53 -20.52 4.02
C GLY A 131 -22.03 -19.57 2.92
N LEU A 132 -21.46 -19.63 1.71
CA LEU A 132 -22.05 -19.03 0.51
C LEU A 132 -23.19 -19.90 -0.01
N ASP A 133 -24.16 -19.33 -0.72
CA ASP A 133 -25.16 -20.09 -1.46
C ASP A 133 -24.46 -20.81 -2.65
N PRO A 134 -24.55 -22.15 -2.77
CA PRO A 134 -23.88 -22.89 -3.85
C PRO A 134 -24.35 -22.55 -5.28
N ASN A 135 -25.52 -21.91 -5.42
CA ASN A 135 -26.15 -21.60 -6.69
C ASN A 135 -25.98 -20.12 -7.07
N GLN A 136 -26.01 -19.21 -6.09
CA GLN A 136 -25.80 -17.78 -6.32
C GLN A 136 -24.40 -17.48 -6.88
N GLN A 137 -24.32 -16.57 -7.86
CA GLN A 137 -23.05 -16.00 -8.31
C GLN A 137 -22.55 -14.91 -7.36
N TYR A 138 -21.24 -14.90 -7.12
CA TYR A 138 -20.55 -13.87 -6.33
C TYR A 138 -19.33 -13.32 -7.09
N SER A 139 -19.16 -12.00 -7.01
CA SER A 139 -17.91 -11.30 -7.34
C SER A 139 -17.11 -11.06 -6.06
N LEU A 140 -15.84 -11.45 -6.05
CA LEU A 140 -14.92 -11.23 -4.95
C LEU A 140 -13.90 -10.16 -5.31
N VAL A 141 -13.64 -9.24 -4.38
CA VAL A 141 -12.80 -8.05 -4.59
C VAL A 141 -11.98 -7.77 -3.34
N LEU A 142 -10.71 -7.38 -3.47
CA LEU A 142 -9.89 -6.91 -2.34
C LEU A 142 -9.58 -5.42 -2.49
N SER A 143 -9.93 -4.61 -1.49
CA SER A 143 -9.47 -3.22 -1.37
C SER A 143 -8.43 -3.11 -0.26
N ILE A 144 -7.42 -2.25 -0.43
CA ILE A 144 -6.50 -1.89 0.65
C ILE A 144 -6.94 -0.51 1.18
N VAL A 145 -7.54 -0.47 2.37
CA VAL A 145 -8.13 0.76 2.94
C VAL A 145 -7.19 1.40 3.97
N PRO A 146 -7.15 2.73 4.10
CA PRO A 146 -6.39 3.40 5.17
C PRO A 146 -6.85 2.95 6.56
N SER A 147 -5.92 2.87 7.52
CA SER A 147 -6.20 2.46 8.91
C SER A 147 -5.79 3.47 9.98
N GLY A 148 -5.31 4.66 9.60
CA GLY A 148 -4.99 5.73 10.54
C GLY A 148 -4.77 7.09 9.87
N GLN A 149 -4.90 8.16 10.64
CA GLN A 149 -4.81 9.55 10.17
C GLN A 149 -3.39 10.15 10.22
N TYR A 150 -2.35 9.31 10.25
CA TYR A 150 -0.96 9.72 10.49
C TYR A 150 -0.02 9.29 9.36
N ARG A 151 0.99 10.12 9.12
CA ARG A 151 2.19 9.80 8.32
C ARG A 151 3.33 9.42 9.25
N TYR A 152 4.07 8.39 8.89
CA TYR A 152 5.14 7.83 9.71
C TYR A 152 6.55 8.07 9.12
N ARG A 153 7.59 7.72 9.86
CA ARG A 153 9.00 7.65 9.45
C ARG A 153 9.70 6.53 10.22
N TRP A 154 10.61 5.81 9.59
CA TRP A 154 11.57 4.95 10.29
C TRP A 154 12.76 5.79 10.78
N SER A 155 13.04 5.73 12.09
CA SER A 155 13.97 6.61 12.79
C SER A 155 14.44 5.91 14.07
N ALA A 156 15.74 5.94 14.38
CA ALA A 156 16.32 5.28 15.58
C ALA A 156 15.81 3.83 15.82
N SER A 157 15.72 3.04 14.75
CA SER A 157 15.19 1.65 14.75
C SER A 157 13.74 1.50 15.26
N ARG A 158 12.91 2.53 15.11
CA ARG A 158 11.47 2.50 15.38
C ARG A 158 10.66 3.31 14.36
N TRP A 159 9.36 3.05 14.32
CA TRP A 159 8.40 3.83 13.54
C TRP A 159 7.84 5.00 14.36
N GLU A 160 8.03 6.23 13.89
CA GLU A 160 7.63 7.47 14.56
C GLU A 160 6.54 8.20 13.75
N VAL A 161 5.61 8.89 14.42
CA VAL A 161 4.64 9.78 13.76
C VAL A 161 5.33 11.09 13.38
N THR A 162 5.19 11.51 12.12
CA THR A 162 5.78 12.76 11.59
C THR A 162 4.77 13.84 11.25
N GLY A 163 3.47 13.51 11.29
CA GLY A 163 2.38 14.45 11.02
C GLY A 163 1.07 13.73 10.72
N ARG A 164 0.07 14.49 10.29
CA ARG A 164 -1.15 13.92 9.71
C ARG A 164 -0.84 13.21 8.40
N ALA A 165 -1.68 12.24 8.06
CA ALA A 165 -1.71 11.64 6.73
C ALA A 165 -1.93 12.71 5.66
N GLU A 166 -1.34 12.53 4.48
CA GLU A 166 -1.70 13.33 3.31
C GLU A 166 -3.20 13.15 3.03
N HIS A 167 -3.89 14.20 2.56
CA HIS A 167 -5.34 14.17 2.39
C HIS A 167 -5.77 13.05 1.44
N GLN A 168 -6.34 11.98 1.99
CA GLN A 168 -6.92 10.84 1.26
C GLN A 168 -8.29 11.21 0.62
N ASN A 169 -8.50 12.49 0.35
CA ASN A 169 -9.75 13.08 -0.11
C ASN A 169 -9.84 13.19 -1.65
N GLN A 170 -8.80 12.80 -2.38
CA GLN A 170 -8.78 12.69 -3.84
C GLN A 170 -8.46 11.27 -4.28
N GLY A 171 -9.49 10.47 -4.56
CA GLY A 171 -9.36 9.19 -5.25
C GLY A 171 -10.38 8.15 -4.81
N LEU A 172 -11.05 7.52 -5.78
CA LEU A 172 -11.74 6.26 -5.57
C LEU A 172 -10.73 5.21 -5.07
N ILE A 173 -10.96 4.62 -3.89
CA ILE A 173 -10.11 3.54 -3.37
C ILE A 173 -10.15 2.39 -4.37
N ARG A 174 -9.05 2.17 -5.08
CA ARG A 174 -8.95 1.11 -6.09
C ARG A 174 -9.10 -0.26 -5.41
N ALA A 175 -10.04 -1.04 -5.91
CA ALA A 175 -10.35 -2.37 -5.42
C ALA A 175 -10.07 -3.39 -6.54
N PHE A 176 -9.27 -4.40 -6.22
CA PHE A 176 -8.80 -5.40 -7.18
C PHE A 176 -9.79 -6.57 -7.24
N SER A 177 -10.48 -6.74 -8.37
CA SER A 177 -11.37 -7.89 -8.58
C SER A 177 -10.58 -9.19 -8.69
N HIS A 178 -11.08 -10.28 -8.09
CA HIS A 178 -10.48 -11.59 -8.26
C HIS A 178 -10.61 -12.05 -9.72
N HIS A 179 -9.57 -12.69 -10.25
CA HIS A 179 -9.45 -13.05 -11.67
C HIS A 179 -10.32 -14.25 -12.12
N TYR A 180 -11.24 -14.68 -11.26
CA TYR A 180 -12.31 -15.65 -11.54
C TYR A 180 -13.70 -15.08 -11.18
N SER A 181 -13.81 -13.78 -10.88
CA SER A 181 -15.09 -13.14 -10.62
C SER A 181 -15.84 -12.85 -11.94
N PRO A 182 -17.16 -13.14 -12.04
CA PRO A 182 -17.99 -13.85 -11.04
C PRO A 182 -17.88 -15.38 -11.13
N CYS A 183 -18.06 -16.05 -10.00
CA CYS A 183 -18.13 -17.51 -9.89
C CYS A 183 -19.28 -17.90 -8.92
N ARG A 184 -19.76 -19.14 -8.95
CA ARG A 184 -20.80 -19.60 -8.00
C ARG A 184 -20.23 -19.71 -6.59
N GLY A 185 -21.08 -19.64 -5.57
CA GLY A 185 -20.65 -19.91 -4.20
C GLY A 185 -20.02 -21.30 -4.02
N SER A 186 -20.46 -22.30 -4.79
CA SER A 186 -19.81 -23.63 -4.84
C SER A 186 -18.33 -23.53 -5.18
N ASP A 187 -18.00 -22.80 -6.23
CA ASP A 187 -16.68 -22.78 -6.85
C ASP A 187 -15.69 -22.02 -5.96
N TRP A 188 -16.18 -20.98 -5.29
CA TRP A 188 -15.47 -20.20 -4.28
C TRP A 188 -15.22 -20.95 -2.97
N MET A 189 -16.11 -21.88 -2.58
CA MET A 189 -15.92 -22.72 -1.39
C MET A 189 -15.06 -23.97 -1.67
N ASN A 190 -15.10 -24.48 -2.92
CA ASN A 190 -14.33 -25.65 -3.36
C ASN A 190 -12.82 -25.38 -3.53
N SER A 191 -12.37 -24.12 -3.53
CA SER A 191 -11.00 -23.75 -3.90
C SER A 191 -10.41 -22.63 -3.02
N LEU A 192 -9.09 -22.49 -3.03
CA LEU A 192 -8.40 -21.44 -2.28
C LEU A 192 -8.40 -20.12 -3.06
N VAL A 193 -9.20 -19.15 -2.62
CA VAL A 193 -9.21 -17.78 -3.14
C VAL A 193 -7.85 -17.12 -2.86
N SER A 194 -7.23 -16.50 -3.87
CA SER A 194 -5.83 -16.10 -3.78
C SER A 194 -5.56 -14.83 -4.60
N PHE A 195 -5.37 -13.70 -3.91
CA PHE A 195 -5.14 -12.39 -4.52
C PHE A 195 -3.68 -12.20 -4.98
N TYR A 196 -2.97 -13.27 -5.36
CA TYR A 196 -1.54 -13.26 -5.72
C TYR A 196 -1.19 -12.41 -6.95
N LYS A 197 -2.18 -12.06 -7.79
CA LYS A 197 -2.00 -11.16 -8.95
C LYS A 197 -2.00 -9.68 -8.56
N LEU A 198 -2.54 -9.33 -7.40
CA LEU A 198 -2.66 -7.96 -6.91
C LEU A 198 -1.28 -7.33 -6.69
N LYS A 199 -1.11 -6.11 -7.20
CA LYS A 199 0.08 -5.28 -7.04
C LYS A 199 -0.27 -3.94 -6.38
N LEU A 200 0.67 -3.42 -5.59
CA LEU A 200 0.65 -2.11 -4.95
C LEU A 200 1.65 -1.18 -5.64
N THR A 201 1.24 0.06 -5.92
CA THR A 201 2.07 1.08 -6.59
C THR A 201 2.06 2.39 -5.80
N ASN A 202 3.10 3.20 -5.98
CA ASN A 202 3.15 4.59 -5.54
C ASN A 202 3.01 5.60 -6.70
N ASN A 203 2.70 5.12 -7.91
CA ASN A 203 2.40 5.97 -9.06
C ASN A 203 0.94 6.46 -9.00
N SER A 204 0.71 7.75 -8.76
CA SER A 204 -0.64 8.33 -8.74
C SER A 204 -1.34 8.33 -10.11
N GLN A 205 -0.58 8.17 -11.20
CA GLN A 205 -1.07 8.15 -12.59
C GLN A 205 -1.03 6.74 -13.21
N ASP A 206 -1.06 5.70 -12.37
CA ASP A 206 -1.03 4.29 -12.79
C ASP A 206 -2.23 3.91 -13.67
N GLN A 207 -1.96 3.44 -14.90
CA GLN A 207 -3.00 3.00 -15.85
C GLN A 207 -3.21 1.48 -15.88
N ASP A 208 -2.29 0.71 -15.28
CA ASP A 208 -2.31 -0.76 -15.27
C ASP A 208 -3.38 -1.35 -14.32
N GLY A 209 -4.11 -0.50 -13.59
CA GLY A 209 -5.13 -0.90 -12.62
C GLY A 209 -4.56 -1.41 -11.29
N HIS A 210 -3.30 -1.10 -10.98
CA HIS A 210 -2.71 -1.42 -9.68
C HIS A 210 -3.36 -0.60 -8.55
N ILE A 211 -3.29 -1.11 -7.32
CA ILE A 211 -3.77 -0.36 -6.15
C ILE A 211 -2.72 0.70 -5.79
N ILE A 212 -3.09 1.98 -5.95
CA ILE A 212 -2.26 3.12 -5.61
C ILE A 212 -2.31 3.33 -4.10
N LEU A 213 -1.15 3.42 -3.45
CA LEU A 213 -0.99 3.71 -2.03
C LEU A 213 0.08 4.80 -1.82
N HIS A 214 -0.02 5.52 -0.71
CA HIS A 214 0.99 6.49 -0.30
C HIS A 214 2.00 5.79 0.62
N SER A 215 3.30 5.95 0.34
CA SER A 215 4.36 5.47 1.22
C SER A 215 4.22 6.05 2.64
N MET A 216 4.72 5.33 3.65
CA MET A 216 4.75 5.78 5.06
C MET A 216 3.36 6.01 5.70
N HIS A 217 2.32 5.34 5.20
CA HIS A 217 0.96 5.35 5.77
C HIS A 217 0.53 3.92 6.14
N ARG A 218 -0.39 3.77 7.10
CA ARG A 218 -0.93 2.47 7.53
C ARG A 218 -2.23 2.14 6.79
N TYR A 219 -2.37 0.85 6.44
CA TYR A 219 -3.49 0.31 5.69
C TYR A 219 -3.96 -1.02 6.30
N ILE A 220 -5.17 -1.47 5.92
CA ILE A 220 -5.76 -2.78 6.23
C ILE A 220 -6.30 -3.40 4.93
N PRO A 221 -5.99 -4.67 4.61
CA PRO A 221 -6.71 -5.43 3.58
C PRO A 221 -8.16 -5.67 3.95
N ARG A 222 -9.07 -5.47 3.00
CA ARG A 222 -10.51 -5.65 3.19
C ARG A 222 -11.07 -6.46 2.03
N LEU A 223 -11.48 -7.69 2.33
CA LEU A 223 -12.14 -8.60 1.39
C LEU A 223 -13.61 -8.22 1.27
N HIS A 224 -14.10 -8.16 0.04
CA HIS A 224 -15.52 -7.97 -0.28
C HIS A 224 -16.06 -9.20 -0.98
N ILE A 225 -17.26 -9.62 -0.58
CA ILE A 225 -17.98 -10.75 -1.18
C ILE A 225 -19.34 -10.22 -1.62
N ILE A 226 -19.54 -10.12 -2.93
CA ILE A 226 -20.61 -9.32 -3.55
C ILE A 226 -21.53 -10.27 -4.32
N PRO A 227 -22.77 -10.52 -3.88
CA PRO A 227 -23.74 -11.26 -4.68
C PRO A 227 -24.00 -10.52 -6.00
N VAL A 228 -23.97 -11.25 -7.11
CA VAL A 228 -24.30 -10.73 -8.45
C VAL A 228 -25.78 -11.03 -8.72
N PRO A 229 -26.63 -10.04 -9.03
CA PRO A 229 -28.05 -10.28 -9.33
C PRO A 229 -28.25 -11.16 -10.57
N ASP A 230 -29.19 -12.10 -10.49
CA ASP A 230 -29.50 -13.05 -11.56
C ASP A 230 -30.36 -12.40 -12.68
N GLY A 231 -29.76 -11.47 -13.44
CA GLY A 231 -30.31 -10.88 -14.67
C GLY A 231 -31.52 -9.95 -14.53
N GLY A 232 -32.26 -10.01 -13.42
CA GLY A 232 -33.43 -9.18 -13.16
C GLY A 232 -33.06 -7.71 -12.89
N ALA A 233 -33.63 -6.80 -13.67
CA ALA A 233 -33.41 -5.36 -13.49
C ALA A 233 -34.15 -4.82 -12.24
N GLY A 234 -33.45 -4.80 -11.10
CA GLY A 234 -34.01 -4.24 -9.86
C GLY A 234 -32.97 -4.11 -8.74
N ASN A 235 -32.48 -2.89 -8.52
CA ASN A 235 -31.54 -2.49 -7.46
C ASN A 235 -30.27 -3.36 -7.31
N ILE A 236 -29.15 -2.88 -7.88
CA ILE A 236 -27.81 -3.30 -7.42
C ILE A 236 -27.72 -2.98 -5.92
N PRO A 237 -27.51 -3.97 -5.04
CA PRO A 237 -27.43 -3.70 -3.61
C PRO A 237 -26.16 -2.92 -3.29
N GLN A 238 -26.32 -1.64 -2.94
CA GLN A 238 -25.27 -0.73 -2.41
C GLN A 238 -24.57 -1.26 -1.13
N LYS A 239 -24.98 -2.43 -0.62
CA LYS A 239 -24.49 -3.08 0.60
C LYS A 239 -23.44 -4.13 0.24
N PHE A 240 -22.26 -3.65 -0.16
CA PHE A 240 -21.06 -4.47 -0.27
C PHE A 240 -20.74 -5.07 1.10
N TRP A 241 -20.82 -6.41 1.24
CA TRP A 241 -20.33 -7.07 2.44
C TRP A 241 -18.82 -7.04 2.43
N SER A 242 -18.22 -6.70 3.58
CA SER A 242 -16.77 -6.70 3.70
C SER A 242 -16.31 -7.24 5.03
N ILE A 243 -15.16 -7.90 5.00
CA ILE A 243 -14.47 -8.47 6.16
C ILE A 243 -13.05 -7.89 6.15
N LEU A 244 -12.64 -7.32 7.29
CA LEU A 244 -11.27 -6.85 7.50
C LEU A 244 -10.37 -8.07 7.74
N ALA A 245 -9.17 -8.09 7.16
CA ALA A 245 -8.25 -9.22 7.21
C ALA A 245 -6.82 -8.79 7.61
#